data_AF-A0A3Q1MV00-F1
#
_entry.id   AF-A0A3Q1MV00-F1
#
_cell.length_a   1.000
_cell.length_b   1.000
_cell.length_c   1.000
_cell.angle_alpha   90.00
_cell.angle_beta   90.00
_cell.angle_gamma   90.00
#
_symmetry.space_group_name_H-M   'P 1'
#
loop_
_entity.id
_entity.type
_entity.pdbx_description
1 polymer ?
#
loop_
_entity_poly.entity_id
_entity_poly.type
_entity_poly.pdbx_seq_one_letter_code
_entity_poly.pdbx_strand_id
1 'polypeptide(L)'
;VKGTRTTSLGGPSVTSSVTWQGADRACVPPLIRCCSEEADKRAHHNALERKRRDHIKDSFHSLRDSVPSLQGEKASRAQILDKATEYIQYMRRKNHTHQQDIDDLKRQNALLEQQVRALEKARSSAQLQTNYPSSDSSLYTNAKGSTISAFDGGSDSSSESEPEEPQSRKKLRMEAS
;
A
#
# COMPACT_ATOMS: atom_id res chain seq x y z
N VAL A 1 53.92 49.43 -42.60
CA VAL A 1 53.63 49.49 -44.06
C VAL A 1 53.63 48.07 -44.62
N LYS A 2 52.51 47.71 -45.27
CA LYS A 2 52.24 46.54 -46.15
C LYS A 2 52.18 45.13 -45.57
N GLY A 3 51.04 44.49 -45.84
CA GLY A 3 50.79 43.06 -45.77
C GLY A 3 49.39 42.74 -46.31
N THR A 4 49.23 42.70 -47.64
CA THR A 4 48.02 42.23 -48.32
C THR A 4 47.99 40.70 -48.39
N ARG A 5 46.86 40.06 -48.06
CA ARG A 5 46.32 38.98 -48.90
C ARG A 5 44.82 38.77 -48.70
N THR A 6 44.19 38.67 -49.86
CA THR A 6 42.81 38.36 -50.22
C THR A 6 42.46 36.89 -50.03
N THR A 7 41.25 36.60 -49.57
CA THR A 7 40.37 35.48 -49.98
C THR A 7 38.95 35.75 -49.44
N SER A 8 38.03 36.23 -50.29
CA SER A 8 36.77 35.57 -50.70
C SER A 8 36.53 34.20 -50.02
N LEU A 9 35.34 33.87 -49.52
CA LEU A 9 34.06 33.84 -50.22
C LEU A 9 32.91 33.99 -49.20
N GLY A 10 31.97 34.87 -49.50
CA GLY A 10 30.68 34.92 -48.83
C GLY A 10 29.87 33.67 -49.20
N GLY A 11 29.42 32.92 -48.18
CA GLY A 11 28.44 31.86 -48.34
C GLY A 11 27.03 32.46 -48.42
N PRO A 12 26.17 32.02 -49.35
CA PRO A 12 24.79 32.45 -49.39
C PRO A 12 24.02 31.89 -48.19
N SER A 13 23.47 32.79 -47.39
CA SER A 13 22.41 32.50 -46.42
C SER A 13 21.16 32.10 -47.21
N VAL A 14 20.84 30.82 -47.24
CA VAL A 14 19.54 30.35 -47.75
C VAL A 14 18.53 30.53 -46.62
N THR A 15 18.04 31.75 -46.47
CA THR A 15 16.75 31.98 -45.80
C THR A 15 15.66 31.53 -46.76
N SER A 16 15.21 30.29 -46.61
CA SER A 16 14.02 29.81 -47.31
C SER A 16 12.79 30.54 -46.78
N SER A 17 12.39 31.59 -47.48
CA SER A 17 11.06 32.17 -47.38
C SER A 17 10.03 31.14 -47.87
N VAL A 18 9.29 30.55 -46.94
CA VAL A 18 8.09 29.76 -47.25
C VAL A 18 7.03 30.74 -47.77
N THR A 19 7.02 30.96 -49.08
CA THR A 19 5.92 31.62 -49.76
C THR A 19 4.75 30.64 -49.81
N TRP A 20 3.72 30.89 -49.01
CA TRP A 20 2.39 30.33 -49.23
C TRP A 20 1.82 30.97 -50.50
N GLN A 21 2.16 30.40 -51.65
CA GLN A 21 1.48 30.72 -52.90
C GLN A 21 0.12 30.04 -52.87
N GLY A 22 -0.91 30.85 -53.07
CA GLY A 22 -2.31 30.45 -53.03
C GLY A 22 -2.60 29.25 -53.92
N ALA A 23 -3.23 28.25 -53.30
CA ALA A 23 -3.91 27.19 -54.02
C ALA A 23 -5.40 27.53 -54.11
N ASP A 24 -5.73 28.56 -54.90
CA ASP A 24 -7.07 28.67 -55.50
C ASP A 24 -7.16 27.66 -56.66
N ARG A 25 -7.04 26.38 -56.31
CA ARG A 25 -7.28 25.27 -57.23
C ARG A 25 -8.75 24.91 -57.04
N ALA A 26 -9.60 25.54 -57.86
CA ALA A 26 -11.02 25.24 -57.96
C ALA A 26 -11.23 23.72 -57.94
N CYS A 27 -11.87 23.24 -56.86
CA CYS A 27 -12.14 21.83 -56.67
C CYS A 27 -13.27 21.44 -57.64
N VAL A 28 -12.96 20.55 -58.58
CA VAL A 28 -13.90 20.07 -59.60
C VAL A 28 -14.95 19.16 -58.90
N PRO A 29 -16.27 19.40 -59.05
CA PRO A 29 -17.29 18.63 -58.34
C PRO A 29 -17.54 17.29 -59.08
N PRO A 30 -16.91 16.19 -58.61
CA PRO A 30 -17.58 15.24 -57.70
C PRO A 30 -16.68 14.67 -56.59
N LEU A 31 -15.40 15.10 -56.49
CA LEU A 31 -14.42 14.57 -55.54
C LEU A 31 -14.54 15.15 -54.11
N ILE A 32 -15.29 16.25 -53.94
CA ILE A 32 -15.46 16.97 -52.67
C ILE A 32 -16.11 16.09 -51.59
N ARG A 33 -17.03 15.21 -51.97
CA ARG A 33 -17.74 14.34 -51.01
C ARG A 33 -16.85 13.22 -50.47
N CYS A 34 -16.01 12.60 -51.30
CA CYS A 34 -15.06 11.59 -50.85
C CYS A 34 -13.93 12.19 -49.98
N CYS A 35 -13.44 13.38 -50.33
CA CYS A 35 -12.43 14.06 -49.51
C CYS A 35 -12.97 14.48 -48.13
N SER A 36 -14.26 14.81 -48.02
CA SER A 36 -14.91 15.12 -46.74
C SER A 36 -15.02 13.88 -45.84
N GLU A 37 -15.48 12.75 -46.36
CA GLU A 37 -15.60 11.51 -45.56
C GLU A 37 -14.24 10.99 -45.07
N GLU A 38 -13.19 11.09 -45.89
CA GLU A 38 -11.82 10.75 -45.51
C GLU A 38 -11.21 11.75 -44.51
N ALA A 39 -11.57 13.03 -44.62
CA ALA A 39 -11.20 14.05 -43.65
C ALA A 39 -11.93 13.84 -42.31
N ASP A 40 -13.21 13.47 -42.34
CA ASP A 40 -14.03 13.17 -41.17
C ASP A 40 -13.52 11.91 -40.45
N LYS A 41 -13.17 10.86 -41.19
CA LYS A 41 -12.51 9.67 -40.64
C LYS A 41 -11.17 10.01 -39.98
N ARG A 42 -10.35 10.86 -40.60
CA ARG A 42 -9.09 11.36 -40.02
C ARG A 42 -9.32 12.21 -38.78
N ALA A 43 -10.31 13.09 -38.80
CA ALA A 43 -10.67 13.94 -37.66
C ALA A 43 -11.16 13.10 -36.47
N HIS A 44 -12.02 12.11 -36.72
CA HIS A 44 -12.51 11.18 -35.72
C HIS A 44 -11.37 10.35 -35.11
N HIS A 45 -10.47 9.79 -35.94
CA HIS A 45 -9.29 9.08 -35.46
C HIS A 45 -8.39 9.98 -34.59
N ASN A 46 -8.16 11.23 -35.01
CA ASN A 46 -7.40 12.20 -34.22
C ASN A 46 -8.06 12.55 -32.88
N ALA A 47 -9.40 12.61 -32.84
CA ALA A 47 -10.16 12.85 -31.62
C ALA A 47 -10.02 11.66 -30.65
N LEU A 48 -10.18 10.43 -31.14
CA LEU A 48 -9.99 9.23 -30.33
C LEU A 48 -8.58 9.10 -29.77
N GLU A 49 -7.56 9.40 -30.57
CA GLU A 49 -6.17 9.33 -30.09
C GLU A 49 -5.86 10.42 -29.05
N ARG A 50 -6.44 11.62 -29.16
CA ARG A 50 -6.35 12.62 -28.07
C ARG A 50 -6.95 12.08 -26.78
N LYS A 51 -8.17 11.53 -26.84
CA LYS A 51 -8.82 10.91 -25.69
C LYS A 51 -7.95 9.82 -25.07
N ARG A 52 -7.36 8.93 -25.89
CA ARG A 52 -6.43 7.90 -25.42
C ARG A 52 -5.20 8.50 -24.71
N ARG A 53 -4.60 9.55 -25.29
CA ARG A 53 -3.45 10.24 -24.68
C ARG A 53 -3.79 10.92 -23.36
N ASP A 54 -4.98 11.47 -23.21
CA ASP A 54 -5.44 12.07 -21.96
C ASP A 54 -5.65 10.99 -20.88
N HIS A 55 -6.27 9.86 -21.22
CA HIS A 55 -6.40 8.74 -20.28
C HIS A 55 -5.03 8.20 -19.79
N ILE A 56 -4.04 8.12 -20.69
CA ILE A 56 -2.67 7.74 -20.33
C ILE A 56 -2.05 8.79 -19.41
N LYS A 57 -2.23 10.07 -19.74
CA LYS A 57 -1.76 11.17 -18.91
C LYS A 57 -2.34 11.06 -17.50
N ASP A 58 -3.63 10.81 -17.35
CA ASP A 58 -4.28 10.64 -16.05
C ASP A 58 -3.72 9.43 -15.30
N SER A 59 -3.50 8.31 -16.00
CA SER A 59 -2.87 7.12 -15.41
C SER A 59 -1.46 7.40 -14.87
N PHE A 60 -0.67 8.23 -15.56
CA PHE A 60 0.64 8.67 -15.08
C PHE A 60 0.55 9.60 -13.86
N HIS A 61 -0.49 10.42 -13.75
CA HIS A 61 -0.74 11.24 -12.55
C HIS A 61 -1.09 10.35 -11.36
N SER A 62 -2.03 9.41 -11.52
CA SER A 62 -2.39 8.46 -10.46
C SER A 62 -1.19 7.61 -10.00
N LEU A 63 -0.33 7.19 -10.94
CA LEU A 63 0.89 6.46 -10.62
C LEU A 63 1.87 7.31 -9.81
N ARG A 64 2.08 8.58 -10.21
CA ARG A 64 2.93 9.52 -9.47
C ARG A 64 2.45 9.72 -8.04
N ASP A 65 1.15 9.90 -7.85
CA ASP A 65 0.55 10.13 -6.53
C ASP A 65 0.68 8.91 -5.62
N SER A 66 0.76 7.71 -6.19
CA SER A 66 0.96 6.44 -5.46
C SER A 66 2.42 6.20 -5.02
N VAL A 67 3.38 6.96 -5.55
CA VAL A 67 4.81 6.82 -5.24
C VAL A 67 5.24 7.97 -4.34
N PRO A 68 5.51 7.73 -3.03
CA PRO A 68 5.77 8.80 -2.06
C PRO A 68 6.92 9.75 -2.44
N SER A 69 7.97 9.23 -3.10
CA SER A 69 9.14 10.02 -3.51
C SER A 69 8.87 11.00 -4.66
N LEU A 70 7.71 10.91 -5.33
CA LEU A 70 7.35 11.76 -6.46
C LEU A 70 6.19 12.72 -6.15
N GLN A 71 5.62 12.61 -4.95
CA GLN A 71 4.54 13.49 -4.51
C GLN A 71 5.05 14.93 -4.41
N GLY A 72 4.31 15.88 -4.98
CA GLY A 72 4.65 17.30 -4.93
C GLY A 72 5.74 17.78 -5.92
N GLU A 73 6.50 16.89 -6.57
CA GLU A 73 7.59 17.29 -7.49
C GLU A 73 7.27 17.04 -8.97
N LYS A 74 7.68 17.95 -9.87
CA LYS A 74 7.54 17.76 -11.32
C LYS A 74 8.45 16.62 -11.80
N ALA A 75 7.88 15.44 -11.98
CA ALA A 75 8.58 14.26 -12.47
C ALA A 75 8.30 14.01 -13.97
N SER A 76 9.34 13.67 -14.74
CA SER A 76 9.18 13.22 -16.13
C SER A 76 8.57 11.80 -16.19
N ARG A 77 8.01 11.42 -17.35
CA ARG A 77 7.43 10.07 -17.53
C ARG A 77 8.43 8.95 -17.25
N ALA A 78 9.68 9.10 -17.68
CA ALA A 78 10.74 8.13 -17.41
C ALA A 78 11.00 8.00 -15.90
N GLN A 79 11.19 9.13 -15.22
CA GLN A 79 11.39 9.13 -13.77
C GLN A 79 10.22 8.51 -13.00
N ILE A 80 8.97 8.73 -13.44
CA ILE A 80 7.80 8.09 -12.82
C ILE A 80 7.92 6.56 -12.90
N LEU A 81 8.31 6.01 -14.05
CA LEU A 81 8.47 4.57 -14.23
C LEU A 81 9.65 4.01 -13.41
N ASP A 82 10.78 4.71 -13.41
CA ASP A 82 11.98 4.29 -12.67
C ASP A 82 11.70 4.26 -11.17
N LYS A 83 11.12 5.35 -10.62
CA LYS A 83 10.81 5.46 -9.20
C LYS A 83 9.66 4.55 -8.77
N ALA A 84 8.67 4.31 -9.61
CA ALA A 84 7.64 3.31 -9.35
C ALA A 84 8.26 1.90 -9.24
N THR A 85 9.18 1.56 -10.16
CA THR A 85 9.88 0.28 -10.13
C THR A 85 10.73 0.12 -8.87
N GLU A 86 11.51 1.16 -8.53
CA GLU A 86 12.30 1.20 -7.30
C GLU A 86 11.43 1.05 -6.05
N TYR A 87 10.29 1.75 -6.00
CA TYR A 87 9.36 1.70 -4.87
C TYR A 87 8.72 0.33 -4.70
N ILE A 88 8.32 -0.34 -5.79
CA ILE A 88 7.80 -1.71 -5.73
C ILE A 88 8.86 -2.66 -5.15
N GLN A 89 10.10 -2.57 -5.60
CA GLN A 89 11.19 -3.41 -5.09
C GLN A 89 11.50 -3.13 -3.61
N TYR A 90 11.46 -1.85 -3.22
CA TYR A 90 11.61 -1.44 -1.82
C TYR A 90 10.49 -2.02 -0.96
N MET A 91 9.22 -1.85 -1.36
CA MET A 91 8.08 -2.35 -0.60
C MET A 91 8.06 -3.88 -0.49
N ARG A 92 8.51 -4.60 -1.53
CA ARG A 92 8.69 -6.06 -1.46
C ARG A 92 9.70 -6.47 -0.39
N ARG A 93 10.87 -5.82 -0.36
CA ARG A 93 11.90 -6.08 0.67
C ARG A 93 11.39 -5.72 2.06
N LYS A 94 10.74 -4.56 2.21
CA LYS A 94 10.17 -4.10 3.47
C LYS A 94 9.11 -5.06 4.02
N ASN A 95 8.18 -5.50 3.18
CA ASN A 95 7.17 -6.49 3.57
C ASN A 95 7.80 -7.83 3.95
N HIS A 96 8.86 -8.25 3.27
CA HIS A 96 9.58 -9.47 3.63
C HIS A 96 10.23 -9.38 5.01
N THR A 97 10.93 -8.28 5.32
CA THR A 97 11.50 -8.03 6.64
C THR A 97 10.41 -8.01 7.72
N HIS A 98 9.31 -7.28 7.50
CA HIS A 98 8.19 -7.28 8.45
C HIS A 98 7.58 -8.66 8.67
N GLN A 99 7.51 -9.49 7.62
CA GLN A 99 7.04 -10.87 7.76
C GLN A 99 8.00 -11.71 8.62
N GLN A 100 9.32 -11.54 8.45
CA GLN A 100 10.32 -12.18 9.31
C GLN A 100 10.17 -11.73 10.77
N ASP A 101 10.02 -10.43 11.01
CA ASP A 101 9.82 -9.87 12.35
C ASP A 101 8.57 -10.47 13.02
N ILE A 102 7.47 -10.59 12.26
CA ILE A 102 6.22 -11.21 12.73
C ILE A 102 6.46 -12.68 13.14
N ASP A 103 7.16 -13.43 12.31
CA ASP A 103 7.40 -14.87 12.55
C ASP A 103 8.34 -15.09 13.74
N ASP A 104 9.35 -14.24 13.92
CA ASP A 104 10.25 -14.28 15.07
C ASP A 104 9.53 -13.90 16.37
N LEU A 105 8.70 -12.85 16.34
CA LEU A 105 7.87 -12.46 17.50
C LEU A 105 6.86 -13.56 17.88
N LYS A 106 6.25 -14.21 16.88
CA LYS A 106 5.36 -15.36 17.13
C LYS A 106 6.11 -16.51 17.80
N ARG A 107 7.32 -16.81 17.36
CA ARG A 107 8.17 -17.86 17.97
C ARG A 107 8.51 -17.51 19.41
N GLN A 108 8.88 -16.25 19.68
CA GLN A 108 9.17 -15.77 21.04
C GLN A 108 7.94 -15.84 21.95
N ASN A 109 6.78 -15.38 21.48
CA ASN A 109 5.53 -15.46 22.25
C ASN A 109 5.16 -16.91 22.58
N ALA A 110 5.28 -17.84 21.63
CA ALA A 110 5.01 -19.25 21.87
C ALA A 110 5.92 -19.85 22.97
N LEU A 111 7.21 -19.47 22.99
CA LEU A 111 8.15 -19.89 24.05
C LEU A 111 7.78 -19.31 25.41
N LEU A 112 7.41 -18.03 25.47
CA LEU A 112 6.98 -17.38 26.70
C LEU A 112 5.67 -17.98 27.23
N GLU A 113 4.68 -18.20 26.37
CA GLU A 113 3.43 -18.89 26.71
C GLU A 113 3.66 -20.31 27.22
N GLN A 114 4.65 -21.03 26.67
CA GLN A 114 5.04 -22.33 27.20
C GLN A 114 5.66 -22.22 28.60
N GLN A 115 6.52 -21.23 28.84
CA GLN A 115 7.13 -20.99 30.15
C GLN A 115 6.09 -20.61 31.20
N VAL A 116 5.16 -19.71 30.86
CA VAL A 116 4.05 -19.31 31.74
C VAL A 116 3.21 -20.53 32.14
N ARG A 117 2.77 -21.32 31.16
CA ARG A 117 2.00 -22.57 31.44
C ARG A 117 2.76 -23.55 32.32
N ALA A 118 4.06 -23.71 32.11
CA ALA A 118 4.90 -24.59 32.93
C ALA A 118 4.99 -24.09 34.39
N LEU A 119 5.17 -22.78 34.58
CA LEU A 119 5.23 -22.16 35.91
C LEU A 119 3.88 -22.22 36.64
N GLU A 120 2.77 -22.00 35.93
CA GLU A 120 1.41 -22.15 36.48
C GLU A 120 1.13 -23.59 36.94
N LYS A 121 1.57 -24.57 36.14
CA LYS A 121 1.49 -26.00 36.51
C LYS A 121 2.37 -26.33 37.73
N ALA A 122 3.58 -25.81 37.79
CA ALA A 122 4.47 -26.02 38.93
C ALA A 122 3.88 -25.39 40.22
N ARG A 123 3.37 -24.16 40.13
CA ARG A 123 2.74 -23.44 41.25
C ARG A 123 1.49 -24.17 41.78
N SER A 124 0.60 -24.61 40.89
CA SER A 124 -0.57 -25.40 41.27
C SER A 124 -0.21 -26.75 41.89
N SER A 125 0.82 -27.44 41.37
CA SER A 125 1.32 -28.68 41.97
C SER A 125 1.94 -28.49 43.36
N ALA A 126 2.64 -27.37 43.59
CA ALA A 126 3.20 -27.04 44.90
C ALA A 126 2.10 -26.76 45.94
N GLN A 127 1.03 -26.05 45.56
CA GLN A 127 -0.11 -25.80 46.46
C GLN A 127 -0.81 -27.09 46.91
N LEU A 128 -0.95 -28.08 46.00
CA LEU A 128 -1.55 -29.38 46.35
C LEU A 128 -0.70 -30.20 47.34
N GLN A 129 0.61 -30.01 47.39
CA GLN A 129 1.47 -30.67 48.40
C GLN A 129 1.37 -30.01 49.79
N THR A 130 1.04 -28.71 49.87
CA THR A 130 0.85 -28.02 51.17
C THR A 130 -0.47 -28.36 51.85
N ASN A 131 -1.43 -28.92 51.11
CA ASN A 131 -2.79 -29.19 51.60
C ASN A 131 -2.98 -30.62 52.11
N TYR A 132 -1.89 -31.30 52.50
CA TYR A 132 -2.00 -32.45 53.40
C TYR A 132 -2.52 -31.91 54.74
N PRO A 133 -3.74 -32.26 55.21
CA PRO A 133 -4.12 -31.97 56.56
C PRO A 133 -3.19 -32.79 57.47
N SER A 134 -2.09 -32.18 57.89
CA SER A 134 -1.39 -32.65 59.08
C SER A 134 -2.41 -32.50 60.20
N SER A 135 -2.86 -33.63 60.75
CA SER A 135 -3.91 -33.77 61.76
C SER A 135 -3.56 -33.17 63.12
N ASP A 136 -2.76 -32.09 63.14
CA ASP A 136 -2.28 -31.46 64.36
C ASP A 136 -2.15 -29.94 64.16
N SER A 137 -3.26 -29.28 63.78
CA SER A 137 -3.34 -27.82 63.90
C SER A 137 -3.88 -27.46 65.26
N SER A 138 -2.94 -27.45 66.20
CA SER A 138 -3.02 -26.88 67.54
C SER A 138 -3.84 -25.59 67.58
N LEU A 139 -4.96 -25.65 68.31
CA LEU A 139 -5.77 -24.49 68.67
C LEU A 139 -4.90 -23.49 69.45
N TYR A 140 -4.52 -22.38 68.82
CA TYR A 140 -3.97 -21.24 69.55
C TYR A 140 -5.06 -20.70 70.47
N THR A 141 -4.98 -21.09 71.74
CA THR A 141 -5.75 -20.50 72.84
C THR A 141 -4.84 -19.50 73.54
N ASN A 142 -5.30 -18.25 73.66
CA ASN A 142 -4.72 -17.30 74.59
C ASN A 142 -5.04 -17.75 76.04
N ALA A 143 -4.28 -17.28 77.04
CA ALA A 143 -4.33 -17.73 78.45
C ALA A 143 -5.72 -17.61 79.16
N LYS A 144 -6.76 -17.19 78.43
CA LYS A 144 -8.17 -17.16 78.86
C LYS A 144 -9.07 -18.18 78.13
N GLY A 145 -8.51 -19.10 77.35
CA GLY A 145 -9.22 -20.26 76.81
C GLY A 145 -10.28 -19.96 75.73
N SER A 146 -10.21 -18.80 75.05
CA SER A 146 -11.19 -18.45 74.02
C SER A 146 -10.62 -18.74 72.63
N THR A 147 -11.37 -19.50 71.82
CA THR A 147 -11.02 -19.80 70.43
C THR A 147 -11.12 -18.54 69.57
N ILE A 148 -10.03 -18.14 68.91
CA ILE A 148 -10.03 -17.05 67.93
C ILE A 148 -10.33 -17.66 66.55
N SER A 149 -11.52 -17.43 66.01
CA SER A 149 -11.85 -17.75 64.62
C SER A 149 -11.29 -16.68 63.69
N ALA A 150 -10.64 -17.12 62.61
CA ALA A 150 -10.13 -16.25 61.56
C ALA A 150 -11.28 -15.73 60.67
N PHE A 151 -11.13 -14.47 60.26
CA PHE A 151 -11.86 -13.77 59.19
C PHE A 151 -12.32 -14.68 58.04
N ASP A 152 -13.63 -14.74 57.83
CA ASP A 152 -14.30 -15.31 56.64
C ASP A 152 -14.39 -14.21 55.57
N GLY A 153 -13.38 -14.12 54.72
CA GLY A 153 -13.36 -13.23 53.56
C GLY A 153 -13.91 -13.97 52.35
N GLY A 154 -15.20 -13.74 52.08
CA GLY A 154 -15.97 -14.38 51.01
C GLY A 154 -15.34 -14.26 49.62
N SER A 155 -15.55 -15.31 48.82
CA SER A 155 -15.32 -15.34 47.39
C SER A 155 -16.67 -15.45 46.67
N ASP A 156 -17.08 -14.39 45.99
CA ASP A 156 -18.09 -14.41 44.95
C ASP A 156 -17.53 -13.71 43.69
N SER A 157 -17.26 -14.48 42.64
CA SER A 157 -17.35 -13.92 41.29
C SER A 157 -17.44 -15.04 40.26
N SER A 158 -18.67 -15.48 40.01
CA SER A 158 -19.05 -16.14 38.76
C SER A 158 -19.09 -15.09 37.65
N SER A 159 -18.47 -15.37 36.51
CA SER A 159 -18.84 -14.71 35.25
C SER A 159 -18.74 -15.72 34.13
N GLU A 160 -19.92 -16.12 33.67
CA GLU A 160 -20.15 -16.79 32.40
C GLU A 160 -19.83 -15.82 31.25
N SER A 161 -19.27 -16.32 30.15
CA SER A 161 -19.14 -15.56 28.91
C SER A 161 -19.36 -16.50 27.73
N GLU A 162 -20.46 -16.21 27.03
CA GLU A 162 -21.02 -16.83 25.83
C GLU A 162 -20.02 -16.91 24.64
N PRO A 163 -20.22 -17.85 23.70
CA PRO A 163 -19.44 -17.92 22.46
C PRO A 163 -19.95 -16.93 21.38
N GLU A 164 -19.05 -16.10 20.84
CA GLU A 164 -19.29 -15.23 19.68
C GLU A 164 -19.28 -16.01 18.35
N GLU A 165 -20.37 -15.86 17.59
CA GLU A 165 -20.57 -16.40 16.24
C GLU A 165 -20.04 -15.42 15.15
N PRO A 166 -19.42 -15.91 14.06
CA PRO A 166 -18.81 -15.05 13.05
C PRO A 166 -19.83 -14.38 12.12
N GLN A 167 -19.76 -13.04 12.03
CA GLN A 167 -20.55 -12.24 11.10
C GLN A 167 -20.16 -12.49 9.63
N SER A 168 -21.02 -13.22 8.93
CA SER A 168 -21.05 -13.24 7.46
C SER A 168 -21.62 -11.92 6.92
N ARG A 169 -20.87 -11.22 6.06
CA ARG A 169 -21.43 -10.11 5.27
C ARG A 169 -21.14 -10.27 3.78
N LYS A 170 -22.23 -10.67 3.10
CA LYS A 170 -22.83 -10.08 1.89
C LYS A 170 -22.12 -10.28 0.54
N LYS A 171 -22.72 -11.22 -0.21
CA LYS A 171 -22.79 -11.27 -1.67
C LYS A 171 -23.16 -9.89 -2.26
N LEU A 172 -22.43 -9.44 -3.28
CA LEU A 172 -22.97 -8.56 -4.31
C LEU A 172 -22.97 -9.31 -5.64
N ARG A 173 -24.09 -9.15 -6.33
CA ARG A 173 -24.63 -9.93 -7.45
C ARG A 173 -24.01 -9.49 -8.78
N MET A 174 -23.69 -10.47 -9.62
CA MET A 174 -23.48 -10.28 -11.06
C MET A 174 -24.80 -9.87 -11.72
N GLU A 175 -24.78 -8.85 -12.55
CA GLU A 175 -25.76 -8.68 -13.63
C GLU A 175 -24.97 -8.42 -14.91
N ALA A 176 -25.33 -9.20 -15.93
CA ALA A 176 -24.89 -9.08 -17.30
C ALA A 176 -26.11 -8.63 -18.12
N SER A 177 -25.93 -7.63 -18.97
CA SER A 177 -26.67 -7.42 -20.22
C SER A 177 -25.89 -6.44 -21.07
#